data_AF-A0A818P9B4-F1
#
_entry.id   AF-A0A818P9B4-F1
#
_cell.length_a   1.000
_cell.length_b   1.000
_cell.length_c   1.000
_cell.angle_alpha   90.00
_cell.angle_beta   90.00
_cell.angle_gamma   90.00
#
_symmetry.space_group_name_H-M   'P 1'
#
loop_
_entity.id
_entity.type
_entity.pdbx_description
1 polymer ?
#
loop_
_entity_poly.entity_id
_entity_poly.type
_entity_poly.pdbx_seq_one_letter_code
_entity_poly.pdbx_strand_id
1 'polypeptide(L)'
;MMAEHSAVRGAMKALVSLASRSDICLRNSRGRGVGTALITKCNANEEQSGALCYPKCSEGYKAIRCCLCRKNECPPEYTDDGIAACIKPKACGRGTGYGWKFSDGFNSCGMFKRCEADHDAGNCKQSGAVVYPKCKSGFQPIGCCICSPSCPDGMTDLGISCTKLVYSL
;
A
#
# COMPACT_ATOMS: atom_id res chain seq x y z
N MET A 1 -73.07 34.12 7.13
CA MET A 1 -72.35 33.93 8.42
C MET A 1 -70.87 33.92 8.05
N MET A 2 -70.14 35.03 8.23
CA MET A 2 -69.34 35.35 9.46
C MET A 2 -68.46 34.13 9.85
N ALA A 3 -67.14 34.16 9.99
CA ALA A 3 -66.11 35.20 9.98
C ALA A 3 -64.72 34.49 10.03
N GLU A 4 -63.64 35.29 10.10
CA GLU A 4 -62.29 34.95 10.62
C GLU A 4 -61.18 34.62 9.61
N HIS A 5 -60.65 35.72 9.07
CA HIS A 5 -59.27 35.87 8.60
C HIS A 5 -58.26 35.80 9.74
N SER A 6 -57.00 35.57 9.35
CA SER A 6 -55.81 36.23 9.93
C SER A 6 -55.11 35.52 11.08
N ALA A 7 -54.07 34.73 10.75
CA ALA A 7 -52.86 34.65 11.60
C ALA A 7 -51.69 33.89 10.95
N VAL A 8 -51.93 32.82 10.18
CA VAL A 8 -50.84 31.83 9.97
C VAL A 8 -50.10 31.97 8.64
N ARG A 9 -50.63 32.68 7.63
CA ARG A 9 -49.98 32.79 6.30
C ARG A 9 -48.97 33.94 6.17
N GLY A 10 -48.78 34.75 7.22
CA GLY A 10 -47.97 35.98 7.15
C GLY A 10 -46.47 35.80 7.38
N ALA A 11 -46.02 34.69 7.98
CA ALA A 11 -44.66 34.64 8.55
C ALA A 11 -43.59 33.94 7.69
N MET A 12 -43.95 33.28 6.58
CA MET A 12 -42.99 32.46 5.80
C MET A 12 -42.59 33.08 4.45
N LYS A 13 -42.89 34.36 4.23
CA LYS A 13 -42.42 35.15 3.08
C LYS A 13 -41.31 36.14 3.42
N ALA A 14 -40.92 36.21 4.69
CA ALA A 14 -39.76 36.94 5.15
C ALA A 14 -38.69 35.91 5.49
N LEU A 15 -37.79 35.59 4.55
CA LEU A 15 -36.40 35.25 4.90
C LEU A 15 -35.38 35.17 3.76
N VAL A 16 -35.75 35.23 2.47
CA VAL A 16 -34.73 35.47 1.43
C VAL A 16 -35.29 36.38 0.34
N SER A 17 -35.54 37.63 0.71
CA SER A 17 -35.51 38.74 -0.24
C SER A 17 -34.34 39.65 0.12
N LEU A 18 -33.14 39.06 0.22
CA LEU A 18 -31.93 39.81 -0.06
C LEU A 18 -31.99 40.11 -1.55
N ALA A 19 -32.34 41.36 -1.80
CA ALA A 19 -32.32 41.99 -3.09
C ALA A 19 -31.10 41.50 -3.88
N SER A 20 -31.41 40.82 -4.98
CA SER A 20 -30.76 40.98 -6.26
C SER A 20 -30.59 42.47 -6.59
N ARG A 21 -29.73 43.17 -5.83
CA ARG A 21 -29.07 44.37 -6.31
C ARG A 21 -27.80 43.89 -7.00
N SER A 22 -27.98 43.24 -8.14
CA SER A 22 -26.86 42.96 -9.01
C SER A 22 -26.63 44.20 -9.87
N ASP A 23 -25.88 45.17 -9.32
CA ASP A 23 -24.91 45.94 -10.11
C ASP A 23 -23.73 45.01 -10.54
N ILE A 24 -23.95 43.69 -10.55
CA ILE A 24 -23.06 42.71 -11.11
C ILE A 24 -23.53 42.47 -12.54
N CYS A 25 -22.88 43.18 -13.46
CA CYS A 25 -23.03 42.96 -14.89
C CYS A 25 -22.34 41.63 -15.25
N LEU A 26 -22.98 40.50 -14.95
CA LEU A 26 -22.48 39.17 -15.31
C LEU A 26 -22.66 38.98 -16.81
N ARG A 27 -21.53 38.84 -17.50
CA ARG A 27 -21.55 38.50 -18.91
C ARG A 27 -22.04 37.07 -19.08
N ASN A 28 -23.01 36.87 -19.99
CA ASN A 28 -23.47 35.53 -20.37
C ASN A 28 -22.28 34.63 -20.71
N SER A 29 -22.24 33.44 -20.08
CA SER A 29 -21.22 32.45 -20.37
C SER A 29 -21.37 31.97 -21.82
N ARG A 30 -20.29 32.00 -22.57
CA ARG A 30 -20.23 31.43 -23.91
C ARG A 30 -19.15 30.36 -23.93
N GLY A 31 -19.52 29.16 -24.39
CA GLY A 31 -18.63 28.01 -24.43
C GLY A 31 -17.49 28.22 -25.44
N ARG A 32 -16.35 27.57 -25.23
CA ARG A 32 -15.20 27.58 -26.16
C ARG A 32 -15.37 26.63 -27.36
N GLY A 33 -16.60 26.17 -27.63
CA GLY A 33 -16.86 25.06 -28.55
C GLY A 33 -16.37 23.71 -28.01
N VAL A 34 -16.53 22.65 -28.81
CA VAL A 34 -16.09 21.28 -28.46
C VAL A 34 -14.57 21.05 -28.62
N GLY A 35 -13.88 21.95 -29.32
CA GLY A 35 -12.47 21.77 -29.70
C GLY A 35 -12.28 20.63 -30.71
N THR A 36 -11.14 20.63 -31.39
CA THR A 36 -10.67 19.47 -32.17
C THR A 36 -9.81 18.59 -31.26
N ALA A 37 -10.04 17.28 -31.28
CA ALA A 37 -9.17 16.36 -30.55
C ALA A 37 -7.77 16.41 -31.18
N LEU A 38 -6.79 16.88 -30.42
CA LEU A 38 -5.38 16.70 -30.79
C LEU A 38 -5.07 15.22 -30.67
N ILE A 39 -4.92 14.53 -31.79
CA ILE A 39 -4.38 13.17 -31.81
C ILE A 39 -2.87 13.32 -31.66
N THR A 40 -2.39 13.19 -30.43
CA THR A 40 -0.97 13.16 -30.13
C THR A 40 -0.37 11.90 -30.76
N LYS A 41 0.49 12.06 -31.78
CA LYS A 41 1.25 10.97 -32.37
C LYS A 41 2.65 10.97 -31.76
N CYS A 42 2.97 9.90 -31.04
CA CYS A 42 4.30 9.74 -30.44
C CYS A 42 5.28 9.07 -31.39
N ASN A 43 6.56 9.36 -31.20
CA ASN A 43 7.64 8.68 -31.91
C ASN A 43 7.71 7.20 -31.51
N ALA A 44 8.42 6.38 -32.30
CA ALA A 44 8.52 4.94 -32.04
C ALA A 44 9.15 4.58 -30.67
N ASN A 45 9.98 5.47 -30.13
CA ASN A 45 10.64 5.35 -28.82
C ASN A 45 9.88 6.06 -27.67
N GLU A 46 8.68 6.55 -27.94
CA GLU A 46 7.85 7.27 -26.97
C GLU A 46 6.52 6.54 -26.74
N GLU A 47 5.89 6.82 -25.60
CA GLU A 47 4.54 6.38 -25.26
C GLU A 47 3.66 7.58 -24.86
N GLN A 48 2.38 7.48 -25.18
CA GLN A 48 1.42 8.55 -24.92
C GLN A 48 0.92 8.46 -23.48
N SER A 49 1.11 9.54 -22.71
CA SER A 49 0.46 9.72 -21.40
C SER A 49 -0.37 11.01 -21.44
N GLY A 50 -1.69 10.85 -21.59
CA GLY A 50 -2.61 11.97 -21.75
C GLY A 50 -2.46 12.65 -23.11
N ALA A 51 -2.20 13.96 -23.13
CA ALA A 51 -2.02 14.74 -24.34
C ALA A 51 -0.54 14.83 -24.80
N LEU A 52 0.39 14.20 -24.08
CA LEU A 52 1.84 14.35 -24.28
C LEU A 52 2.51 12.99 -24.55
N CYS A 53 3.67 13.04 -25.19
CA CYS A 53 4.54 11.90 -25.44
C CYS A 53 5.72 11.92 -24.48
N TYR A 54 6.03 10.77 -23.90
CA TYR A 54 7.15 10.58 -23.00
C TYR A 54 8.06 9.46 -23.50
N PRO A 55 9.36 9.49 -23.17
CA PRO A 55 10.24 8.37 -23.45
C PRO A 55 9.68 7.08 -22.84
N LYS A 56 9.86 5.95 -23.53
CA LYS A 56 9.50 4.64 -22.97
C LYS A 56 10.38 4.30 -21.77
N CYS A 57 9.80 3.59 -20.81
CA CYS A 57 10.56 2.99 -19.72
C CYS A 57 11.62 2.00 -20.20
N SER A 58 12.69 1.84 -19.43
CA SER A 58 13.72 0.82 -19.61
C SER A 58 13.11 -0.58 -19.49
N GLU A 59 13.81 -1.57 -20.05
CA GLU A 59 13.35 -2.95 -20.08
C GLU A 59 12.99 -3.48 -18.67
N GLY A 60 11.83 -4.14 -18.58
CA GLY A 60 11.31 -4.66 -17.31
C GLY A 60 10.62 -3.63 -16.41
N TYR A 61 10.38 -2.40 -16.88
CA TYR A 61 9.60 -1.37 -16.20
C TYR A 61 8.36 -0.98 -17.02
N LYS A 62 7.31 -0.49 -16.33
CA LYS A 62 6.08 0.04 -16.92
C LYS A 62 5.90 1.49 -16.50
N ALA A 63 5.42 2.30 -17.43
CA ALA A 63 4.96 3.64 -17.09
C ALA A 63 3.67 3.54 -16.28
N ILE A 64 3.67 4.22 -15.14
CA ILE A 64 2.50 4.34 -14.27
C ILE A 64 1.91 5.74 -14.35
N ARG A 65 2.74 6.71 -14.71
CA ARG A 65 2.37 8.09 -15.03
C ARG A 65 3.43 8.67 -15.96
N CYS A 66 3.14 9.84 -16.54
CA CYS A 66 3.97 10.58 -17.49
C CYS A 66 5.48 10.36 -17.40
N CYS A 67 6.09 10.49 -16.22
CA CYS A 67 7.53 10.41 -16.05
C CYS A 67 7.97 9.33 -15.04
N LEU A 68 7.08 8.40 -14.66
CA LEU A 68 7.34 7.45 -13.57
C LEU A 68 7.30 6.01 -14.08
N CYS A 69 8.45 5.37 -14.03
CA CYS A 69 8.65 3.98 -14.39
C CYS A 69 8.72 3.11 -13.13
N ARG A 70 7.95 2.02 -13.09
CA ARG A 70 7.94 1.05 -11.99
C ARG A 70 8.31 -0.33 -12.50
N LYS A 71 9.08 -1.09 -11.73
CA LYS A 71 9.43 -2.48 -12.07
C LYS A 71 8.15 -3.30 -12.29
N ASN A 72 8.11 -4.05 -13.39
CA ASN A 72 6.94 -4.84 -13.76
C ASN A 72 6.77 -6.03 -12.85
N GLU A 73 7.85 -6.77 -12.68
CA GLU A 73 7.84 -8.09 -12.08
C GLU A 73 8.24 -8.03 -10.61
N CYS A 74 7.68 -8.97 -9.85
CA CYS A 74 8.07 -9.25 -8.49
C CYS A 74 9.13 -10.37 -8.46
N PRO A 75 9.94 -10.44 -7.40
CA PRO A 75 10.84 -11.57 -7.19
C PRO A 75 10.09 -12.91 -7.13
N PRO A 76 10.77 -14.04 -7.38
CA PRO A 76 10.16 -15.36 -7.26
C PRO A 76 9.48 -15.55 -5.89
N GLU A 77 8.28 -16.15 -5.90
CA GLU A 77 7.42 -16.39 -4.72
C GLU A 77 6.73 -15.17 -4.11
N TYR A 78 6.93 -13.96 -4.66
CA TYR A 78 6.21 -12.76 -4.25
C TYR A 78 5.01 -12.55 -5.17
N THR A 79 3.90 -12.13 -4.58
CA THR A 79 2.67 -11.84 -5.33
C THR A 79 2.58 -10.35 -5.62
N ASP A 80 2.41 -9.97 -6.88
CA ASP A 80 2.18 -8.57 -7.26
C ASP A 80 0.84 -8.07 -6.71
N ASP A 81 0.84 -6.95 -5.99
CA ASP A 81 -0.39 -6.31 -5.48
C ASP A 81 -1.18 -5.59 -6.59
N GLY A 82 -0.61 -5.49 -7.79
CA GLY A 82 -1.19 -4.81 -8.94
C GLY A 82 -1.06 -3.28 -8.89
N ILE A 83 -0.56 -2.74 -7.76
CA ILE A 83 -0.36 -1.32 -7.53
C ILE A 83 1.15 -1.09 -7.49
N ALA A 84 1.76 -1.09 -6.31
CA ALA A 84 3.11 -0.58 -6.07
C ALA A 84 4.03 -1.54 -5.31
N ALA A 85 3.55 -2.71 -4.91
CA ALA A 85 4.28 -3.58 -4.01
C ALA A 85 4.21 -5.06 -4.41
N CYS A 86 5.19 -5.79 -3.90
CA CYS A 86 5.29 -7.23 -4.00
C CYS A 86 4.97 -7.81 -2.62
N ILE A 87 3.83 -8.49 -2.48
CA ILE A 87 3.39 -9.15 -1.26
C ILE A 87 4.32 -10.32 -0.98
N LYS A 88 4.87 -10.35 0.23
CA LYS A 88 5.76 -11.42 0.70
C LYS A 88 4.99 -12.74 0.83
N PRO A 89 5.64 -13.90 0.60
CA PRO A 89 5.02 -15.17 0.93
C PRO A 89 4.69 -15.22 2.43
N LYS A 90 3.69 -16.04 2.76
CA LYS A 90 3.07 -16.09 4.10
C LYS A 90 4.13 -16.23 5.19
N ALA A 91 4.20 -15.25 6.07
CA ALA A 91 5.01 -15.33 7.28
C ALA A 91 4.51 -16.49 8.16
N CYS A 92 5.45 -17.20 8.79
CA CYS A 92 5.13 -18.30 9.68
C CYS A 92 5.57 -18.01 11.12
N GLY A 93 4.71 -18.40 12.07
CA GLY A 93 5.02 -18.33 13.49
C GLY A 93 5.89 -19.50 13.91
N ARG A 94 6.82 -19.25 14.83
CA ARG A 94 7.70 -20.24 15.48
C ARG A 94 7.10 -20.80 16.78
N GLY A 95 5.82 -20.53 17.03
CA GLY A 95 5.11 -20.88 18.26
C GLY A 95 5.49 -19.99 19.44
N THR A 96 5.21 -20.47 20.65
CA THR A 96 5.57 -19.80 21.93
C THR A 96 7.02 -20.06 22.35
N GLY A 97 7.72 -20.95 21.64
CA GLY A 97 9.07 -21.36 21.96
C GLY A 97 9.18 -22.22 23.22
N TYR A 98 10.41 -22.60 23.54
CA TYR A 98 10.80 -23.46 24.64
C TYR A 98 11.46 -22.60 25.71
N GLY A 99 10.65 -22.11 26.67
CA GLY A 99 11.12 -21.32 27.81
C GLY A 99 11.87 -22.16 28.84
N TRP A 100 12.63 -21.49 29.71
CA TRP A 100 13.34 -22.11 30.83
C TRP A 100 12.38 -22.77 31.83
N LYS A 101 12.71 -23.97 32.31
CA LYS A 101 11.98 -24.67 33.38
C LYS A 101 12.85 -24.79 34.63
N PHE A 102 12.22 -24.83 35.79
CA PHE A 102 12.91 -24.94 37.09
C PHE A 102 13.91 -26.11 37.16
N SER A 103 13.64 -27.20 36.43
CA SER A 103 14.49 -28.39 36.34
C SER A 103 15.71 -28.24 35.40
N ASP A 104 15.83 -27.15 34.63
CA ASP A 104 16.87 -26.99 33.61
C ASP A 104 18.21 -26.50 34.20
N GLY A 105 18.27 -26.14 35.49
CA GLY A 105 19.41 -25.44 36.09
C GLY A 105 19.64 -24.06 35.47
N PHE A 106 20.67 -23.28 35.84
CA PHE A 106 20.83 -21.91 35.31
C PHE A 106 21.41 -21.81 33.88
N ASN A 107 21.03 -22.71 32.96
CA ASN A 107 21.50 -22.72 31.57
C ASN A 107 20.37 -23.01 30.56
N SER A 108 20.67 -22.88 29.27
CA SER A 108 19.71 -23.07 28.18
C SER A 108 19.68 -24.50 27.59
N CYS A 109 20.51 -25.44 28.08
CA CYS A 109 20.60 -26.80 27.52
C CYS A 109 19.27 -27.55 27.59
N GLY A 110 18.52 -27.40 28.68
CA GLY A 110 17.19 -28.03 28.82
C GLY A 110 16.18 -27.50 27.80
N MET A 111 16.28 -26.22 27.44
CA MET A 111 15.43 -25.59 26.43
C MET A 111 15.78 -26.08 25.02
N PHE A 112 17.07 -26.17 24.68
CA PHE A 112 17.54 -26.71 23.41
C PHE A 112 17.16 -28.18 23.24
N LYS A 113 17.37 -29.02 24.27
CA LYS A 113 16.97 -30.44 24.22
C LYS A 113 15.50 -30.64 23.89
N ARG A 114 14.60 -29.84 24.49
CA ARG A 114 13.16 -29.93 24.20
C ARG A 114 12.85 -29.47 22.77
N CYS A 115 13.45 -28.37 22.33
CA CYS A 115 13.25 -27.87 20.98
C CYS A 115 13.74 -28.87 19.91
N GLU A 116 14.93 -29.44 20.11
CA GLU A 116 15.55 -30.37 19.16
C GLU A 116 14.86 -31.75 19.15
N ALA A 117 14.14 -32.10 20.22
CA ALA A 117 13.27 -33.28 20.20
C ALA A 117 12.08 -33.11 19.25
N ASP A 118 11.57 -31.89 19.11
CA ASP A 118 10.38 -31.58 18.28
C ASP A 118 10.74 -31.10 16.85
N HIS A 119 11.97 -30.63 16.62
CA HIS A 119 12.41 -29.99 15.37
C HIS A 119 13.73 -30.52 14.80
N ASP A 120 14.25 -31.62 15.35
CA ASP A 120 15.55 -32.22 15.06
C ASP A 120 16.76 -31.43 15.60
N ALA A 121 17.86 -32.15 15.83
CA ALA A 121 19.10 -31.59 16.36
C ALA A 121 19.69 -30.50 15.45
N GLY A 122 20.13 -29.38 16.04
CA GLY A 122 20.73 -28.27 15.30
C GLY A 122 19.75 -27.34 14.59
N ASN A 123 18.44 -27.63 14.63
CA ASN A 123 17.41 -26.77 14.05
C ASN A 123 16.82 -25.77 15.03
N CYS A 124 17.41 -25.59 16.20
CA CYS A 124 16.97 -24.67 17.23
C CYS A 124 17.95 -23.51 17.44
N LYS A 125 17.43 -22.37 17.87
CA LYS A 125 18.23 -21.18 18.23
C LYS A 125 17.59 -20.44 19.39
N GLN A 126 18.42 -19.84 20.23
CA GLN A 126 17.95 -18.99 21.31
C GLN A 126 17.60 -17.59 20.79
N SER A 127 16.50 -17.01 21.27
CA SER A 127 16.09 -15.63 21.01
C SER A 127 15.65 -15.01 22.34
N GLY A 128 16.53 -14.22 22.96
CA GLY A 128 16.35 -13.74 24.32
C GLY A 128 16.41 -14.87 25.35
N ALA A 129 15.44 -14.93 26.26
CA ALA A 129 15.34 -15.95 27.31
C ALA A 129 14.57 -17.22 26.87
N VAL A 130 14.28 -17.39 25.58
CA VAL A 130 13.46 -18.49 25.04
C VAL A 130 14.16 -19.10 23.81
N VAL A 131 14.07 -20.42 23.64
CA VAL A 131 14.59 -21.13 22.45
C VAL A 131 13.46 -21.34 21.44
N TYR A 132 13.73 -21.14 20.16
CA TYR A 132 12.77 -21.33 19.06
C TYR A 132 13.39 -22.18 17.94
N PRO A 133 12.55 -22.83 17.11
CA PRO A 133 13.04 -23.40 15.86
C PRO A 133 13.62 -22.32 14.94
N LYS A 134 14.59 -22.70 14.12
CA LYS A 134 15.15 -21.88 13.05
C LYS A 134 14.09 -21.65 11.97
N CYS A 135 14.25 -20.53 11.26
CA CYS A 135 13.40 -20.25 10.10
C CYS A 135 13.80 -21.17 8.93
N LYS A 136 12.82 -21.50 8.08
CA LYS A 136 13.08 -22.21 6.82
C LYS A 136 14.01 -21.40 5.93
N SER A 137 14.64 -22.06 4.95
CA SER A 137 15.46 -21.39 3.95
C SER A 137 14.72 -20.22 3.30
N GLY A 138 15.40 -19.10 3.10
CA GLY A 138 14.81 -17.86 2.55
C GLY A 138 14.01 -17.01 3.56
N PHE A 139 13.81 -17.48 4.80
CA PHE A 139 13.08 -16.75 5.83
C PHE A 139 14.01 -16.30 6.96
N GLN A 140 13.82 -15.08 7.42
CA GLN A 140 14.58 -14.48 8.50
C GLN A 140 13.70 -14.27 9.73
N PRO A 141 14.28 -14.38 10.95
CA PRO A 141 13.56 -14.11 12.18
C PRO A 141 13.22 -12.62 12.29
N ILE A 142 11.93 -12.27 12.28
CA ILE A 142 11.47 -10.95 12.66
C ILE A 142 11.02 -11.03 14.12
N GLY A 143 11.81 -10.42 15.00
CA GLY A 143 11.64 -10.53 16.45
C GLY A 143 11.87 -11.96 16.98
N CYS A 144 11.14 -12.31 18.04
CA CYS A 144 11.30 -13.60 18.74
C CYS A 144 10.66 -14.78 18.00
N CYS A 145 9.56 -14.54 17.30
CA CYS A 145 8.53 -15.56 17.14
C CYS A 145 8.00 -15.66 15.70
N ILE A 146 8.39 -14.76 14.80
CA ILE A 146 7.93 -14.75 13.41
C ILE A 146 9.13 -15.00 12.49
N CYS A 147 8.88 -15.73 11.42
CA CYS A 147 9.77 -15.88 10.28
C CYS A 147 9.09 -15.22 9.08
N SER A 148 9.80 -14.30 8.43
CA SER A 148 9.35 -13.62 7.21
C SER A 148 10.49 -13.63 6.20
N PRO A 149 10.20 -13.73 4.90
CA PRO A 149 11.21 -13.50 3.88
C PRO A 149 11.63 -12.02 3.89
N SER A 150 12.84 -11.74 3.43
CA SER A 150 13.41 -10.39 3.34
C SER A 150 13.12 -9.75 1.99
N CYS A 151 12.95 -8.43 1.93
CA CYS A 151 12.86 -7.74 0.65
C CYS A 151 14.22 -7.79 -0.10
N PRO A 152 14.22 -8.00 -1.42
CA PRO A 152 15.44 -7.91 -2.22
C PRO A 152 15.99 -6.47 -2.24
N ASP A 153 17.26 -6.35 -2.66
CA ASP A 153 17.98 -5.07 -2.67
C ASP A 153 17.23 -3.98 -3.44
N GLY A 154 17.19 -2.80 -2.82
CA GLY A 154 16.53 -1.61 -3.36
C GLY A 154 15.01 -1.57 -3.15
N MET A 155 14.38 -2.63 -2.63
CA MET A 155 12.97 -2.58 -2.22
C MET A 155 12.83 -2.18 -0.76
N THR A 156 11.90 -1.28 -0.45
CA THR A 156 11.55 -0.90 0.92
C THR A 156 10.61 -1.94 1.53
N ASP A 157 10.95 -2.47 2.72
CA ASP A 157 10.08 -3.38 3.46
C ASP A 157 8.95 -2.63 4.18
N LEU A 158 7.70 -2.96 3.84
CA LEU A 158 6.47 -2.41 4.44
C LEU A 158 5.83 -3.39 5.44
N GLY A 159 6.53 -4.44 5.85
CA GLY A 159 6.09 -5.46 6.80
C GLY A 159 5.46 -6.66 6.10
N ILE A 160 4.38 -6.48 5.35
CA ILE A 160 3.71 -7.57 4.58
C ILE A 160 4.10 -7.60 3.11
N SER A 161 4.70 -6.53 2.61
CA SER A 161 5.04 -6.35 1.20
C SER A 161 6.32 -5.53 1.05
N CYS A 162 6.90 -5.57 -0.15
CA CYS A 162 8.10 -4.84 -0.53
C CYS A 162 7.73 -3.85 -1.62
N THR A 163 8.06 -2.57 -1.46
CA THR A 163 7.78 -1.54 -2.47
C THR A 163 8.61 -1.80 -3.72
N LYS A 164 7.95 -1.81 -4.88
CA LYS A 164 8.63 -1.96 -6.18
C LYS A 164 9.54 -0.78 -6.46
N LEU A 165 10.67 -1.06 -7.10
CA LEU A 165 11.60 -0.04 -7.58
C LEU A 165 10.89 0.90 -8.55
N VAL A 166 11.10 2.20 -8.31
CA VAL A 166 10.59 3.29 -9.14
C VAL A 166 11.71 4.24 -9.50
N TYR A 167 11.69 4.78 -10.71
CA TYR A 167 12.58 5.84 -11.13
C TYR A 167 11.86 6.83 -12.05
N SER A 168 12.41 8.03 -12.16
CA SER A 168 11.90 9.08 -13.05
C SER A 168 12.68 9.13 -14.37
N LEU A 169 11.97 9.35 -15.47
CA LEU A 169 12.53 9.58 -16.81
C LEU A 169 13.20 10.95 -16.95
#